data_AF-W0RQ84-F1
#
_entry.id   AF-W0RQ84-F1
#
_cell.length_a   1.000
_cell.length_b   1.000
_cell.length_c   1.000
_cell.angle_alpha   90.00
_cell.angle_beta   90.00
_cell.angle_gamma   90.00
#
_symmetry.space_group_name_H-M   'P 1'
#
loop_
_entity.id
_entity.type
_entity.pdbx_description
1 polymer ?
#
loop_
_entity_poly.entity_id
_entity_poly.type
_entity_poly.pdbx_seq_one_letter_code
_entity_poly.pdbx_strand_id
1 'polypeptide(L)'
;MLIRPPRVPLAEQAIEVEYAKLAPEAKAMFDWAHILHRQLYDVLADERLDDAAKDREVARLLAYYRTRPDLAFSSKPKSMVLMQEQPYSLAFRKTYPKFNGLIWAYHWMQIGLYEPLVVGRGSAERQAGVRATVARFWQMLADPPRTLPYQMPMTAAVAPTFATRYPEAAIIFDNLHSMHDVVSDILANPAVPRRAKRAEILLAARRFRDDTTLVMASVDAWRTMAREMGIENMGGPAVGFMSQLPTPTVTYGAVMHHDDRTGHMVSMPYGEMTDMRGMRHGAEPGDSAHRAVSPDSMPPMPGMSHPKPEPPSEKPKTPSKNPSKKPASADRVTSRSRPPS
;
A
#
# COMPACT_ATOMS: atom_id res chain seq x y z
N MET A 1 -8.41 21.33 -4.46
CA MET A 1 -7.77 21.28 -3.12
C MET A 1 -8.16 22.52 -2.33
N LEU A 2 -8.26 22.41 -1.00
CA LEU A 2 -8.33 23.58 -0.13
C LEU A 2 -7.10 24.45 -0.38
N ILE A 3 -7.33 25.73 -0.66
CA ILE A 3 -6.28 26.71 -1.00
C ILE A 3 -5.27 26.86 0.16
N ARG A 4 -5.65 26.47 1.38
CA ARG A 4 -4.79 26.34 2.57
C ARG A 4 -5.22 25.14 3.41
N PRO A 5 -4.62 23.95 3.23
CA PRO A 5 -4.90 22.83 4.12
C PRO A 5 -4.38 23.11 5.54
N PRO A 6 -5.03 22.59 6.59
CA PRO A 6 -4.58 22.77 7.96
C PRO A 6 -3.21 22.11 8.18
N ARG A 7 -2.37 22.73 9.02
CA ARG A 7 -1.02 22.23 9.36
C ARG A 7 -1.03 21.01 10.27
N VAL A 8 -2.15 20.76 10.92
CA VAL A 8 -2.43 19.55 11.72
C VAL A 8 -3.64 18.84 11.11
N PRO A 9 -3.70 17.51 11.16
CA PRO A 9 -4.89 16.78 10.74
C PRO A 9 -6.11 17.33 11.47
N LEU A 10 -7.19 17.62 10.73
CA LEU A 10 -8.45 17.97 11.39
C LEU A 10 -8.95 16.73 12.11
N ALA A 11 -9.31 16.86 13.39
CA ALA A 11 -9.88 15.73 14.13
C ALA A 11 -11.16 15.30 13.39
N GLU A 12 -11.24 14.02 12.99
CA GLU A 12 -12.41 13.51 12.25
C GLU A 12 -13.72 13.76 13.01
N GLN A 13 -13.68 13.77 14.34
CA GLN A 13 -14.82 14.10 15.21
C GLN A 13 -15.38 15.51 14.98
N ALA A 14 -14.61 16.43 14.40
CA ALA A 14 -15.06 17.77 14.04
C ALA A 14 -15.81 17.82 12.69
N ILE A 15 -15.78 16.75 11.89
CA ILE A 15 -16.49 16.65 10.60
C ILE A 15 -17.56 15.55 10.64
N GLU A 16 -17.29 14.44 11.35
CA GLU A 16 -18.16 13.26 11.47
C GLU A 16 -18.88 13.21 12.83
N VAL A 17 -19.38 14.36 13.29
CA VAL A 17 -19.87 14.58 14.65
C VAL A 17 -20.91 13.54 15.08
N GLU A 18 -21.90 13.25 14.23
CA GLU A 18 -23.00 12.35 14.58
C GLU A 18 -22.56 10.88 14.63
N TYR A 19 -21.60 10.49 13.79
CA TYR A 19 -21.02 9.14 13.85
C TYR A 19 -20.17 8.97 15.12
N ALA A 20 -19.33 9.96 15.43
CA ALA A 20 -18.51 9.96 16.65
C ALA A 20 -19.36 9.89 17.93
N LYS A 21 -20.56 10.49 17.93
CA LYS A 21 -21.53 10.35 19.03
C LYS A 21 -22.19 8.96 19.07
N LEU A 22 -22.49 8.38 17.91
CA LEU A 22 -23.19 7.10 17.82
C LEU A 22 -22.34 5.94 18.32
N ALA A 23 -21.08 5.86 17.88
CA ALA A 23 -20.17 4.76 18.17
C ALA A 23 -18.73 5.24 18.45
N PRO A 24 -18.51 5.98 19.56
CA PRO A 24 -17.19 6.51 19.90
C PRO A 24 -16.12 5.42 20.05
N GLU A 25 -16.49 4.19 20.43
CA GLU A 25 -15.57 3.07 20.54
C GLU A 25 -15.01 2.64 19.18
N ALA A 26 -15.88 2.51 18.17
CA ALA A 26 -15.44 2.20 16.81
C ALA A 26 -14.58 3.34 16.25
N LYS A 27 -14.96 4.59 16.51
CA LYS A 27 -14.16 5.76 16.13
C LYS A 27 -12.75 5.73 16.75
N ALA A 28 -12.63 5.36 18.02
CA ALA A 28 -11.35 5.24 18.70
C ALA A 28 -10.47 4.12 18.11
N MET A 29 -11.06 3.03 17.63
CA MET A 29 -10.33 1.99 16.88
C MET A 29 -9.74 2.55 15.57
N PHE A 30 -10.55 3.27 14.80
CA PHE A 30 -10.10 3.93 13.56
C PHE A 30 -8.95 4.91 13.84
N ASP A 31 -9.09 5.77 14.86
CA ASP A 31 -8.03 6.70 15.27
C ASP A 31 -6.73 5.97 15.65
N TRP A 32 -6.82 4.86 16.38
CA TRP A 32 -5.66 4.07 16.81
C TRP A 32 -4.89 3.48 15.63
N ALA A 33 -5.59 2.92 14.65
CA ALA A 33 -4.98 2.39 13.42
C ALA A 33 -4.45 3.50 12.50
N HIS A 34 -5.13 4.65 12.43
CA HIS A 34 -4.64 5.81 11.69
C HIS A 34 -3.37 6.43 12.32
N ILE A 35 -3.20 6.35 13.64
CA ILE A 35 -1.92 6.68 14.29
C ILE A 35 -0.83 5.72 13.81
N LEU A 36 -1.09 4.41 13.79
CA LEU A 36 -0.12 3.43 13.28
C LEU A 36 0.28 3.72 11.83
N HIS A 37 -0.68 4.01 10.94
CA HIS A 37 -0.41 4.41 9.56
C HIS A 37 0.62 5.55 9.48
N ARG A 38 0.36 6.64 10.23
CA ARG A 38 1.25 7.82 10.25
C ARG A 38 2.64 7.49 10.78
N GLN A 39 2.71 6.74 11.88
CA GLN A 39 4.00 6.34 12.47
C GLN A 39 4.82 5.46 11.53
N LEU A 40 4.18 4.57 10.76
CA LEU A 40 4.89 3.77 9.76
C LEU A 40 5.40 4.62 8.60
N TYR A 41 4.66 5.64 8.13
CA TYR A 41 5.21 6.57 7.15
C TYR A 41 6.44 7.30 7.69
N ASP A 42 6.40 7.79 8.92
CA ASP A 42 7.52 8.49 9.54
C ASP A 42 8.77 7.60 9.59
N VAL A 43 8.63 6.34 10.03
CA VAL A 43 9.75 5.38 10.09
C VAL A 43 10.28 5.05 8.70
N LEU A 44 9.40 4.75 7.75
CA LEU A 44 9.82 4.31 6.41
C LEU A 44 10.41 5.46 5.57
N ALA A 45 9.98 6.70 5.83
CA ALA A 45 10.52 7.90 5.21
C ALA A 45 11.80 8.41 5.87
N ASP A 46 12.12 8.02 7.10
CA ASP A 46 13.33 8.49 7.80
C ASP A 46 14.60 7.97 7.11
N GLU A 47 15.37 8.89 6.53
CA GLU A 47 16.62 8.60 5.82
C GLU A 47 17.80 8.32 6.75
N ARG A 48 17.66 8.63 8.03
CA ARG A 48 18.69 8.36 9.05
C ARG A 48 18.67 6.89 9.49
N LEU A 49 17.56 6.19 9.24
CA LEU A 49 17.40 4.79 9.58
C LEU A 49 17.81 3.92 8.39
N ASP A 50 18.72 2.98 8.63
CA ASP A 50 18.92 1.86 7.72
C ASP A 50 17.74 0.89 7.78
N ASP A 51 17.70 -0.05 6.84
CA ASP A 51 16.64 -1.03 6.70
C ASP A 51 16.43 -1.88 7.96
N ALA A 52 17.51 -2.26 8.64
CA ALA A 52 17.42 -3.04 9.87
C ALA A 52 16.86 -2.21 11.04
N ALA A 53 17.20 -0.92 11.12
CA ALA A 53 16.65 0.01 12.09
C ALA A 53 15.16 0.29 11.84
N LYS A 54 14.76 0.43 10.57
CA LYS A 54 13.35 0.51 10.19
C LYS A 54 12.59 -0.73 10.64
N ASP A 55 13.10 -1.92 10.38
CA ASP A 55 12.46 -3.17 10.81
C ASP A 55 12.28 -3.24 12.34
N ARG A 56 13.29 -2.82 13.11
CA ARG A 56 13.19 -2.76 14.58
C ARG A 56 12.14 -1.75 15.04
N GLU A 57 12.08 -0.56 14.43
CA GLU A 57 11.09 0.45 14.80
C GLU A 57 9.67 0.04 14.42
N VAL A 58 9.47 -0.55 13.23
CA VAL A 58 8.17 -1.12 12.84
C VAL A 58 7.72 -2.20 13.84
N ALA A 59 8.62 -3.12 14.21
CA ALA A 59 8.31 -4.15 15.21
C ALA A 59 7.95 -3.54 16.58
N ARG A 60 8.66 -2.49 17.02
CA ARG A 60 8.36 -1.77 18.25
C ARG A 60 6.99 -1.08 18.19
N LEU A 61 6.66 -0.45 17.08
CA LEU A 61 5.36 0.21 16.86
C LEU A 61 4.21 -0.80 16.86
N LEU A 62 4.37 -1.95 16.21
CA LEU A 62 3.37 -3.04 16.23
C LEU A 62 3.20 -3.63 17.64
N ALA A 63 4.29 -3.81 18.39
CA ALA A 63 4.22 -4.22 19.78
C ALA A 63 3.44 -3.21 20.64
N TYR A 64 3.71 -1.92 20.47
CA TYR A 64 2.99 -0.86 21.16
C TYR A 64 1.51 -0.79 20.76
N TYR A 65 1.21 -0.88 19.46
CA TYR A 65 -0.15 -0.89 18.93
C TYR A 65 -1.01 -2.00 19.58
N ARG A 66 -0.43 -3.20 19.75
CA ARG A 66 -1.09 -4.36 20.38
C ARG A 66 -1.33 -4.22 21.89
N THR A 67 -0.69 -3.27 22.57
CA THR A 67 -0.94 -3.03 24.01
C THR A 67 -2.36 -2.53 24.30
N ARG A 68 -3.09 -2.12 23.27
CA ARG A 68 -4.49 -1.68 23.33
C ARG A 68 -5.43 -2.65 22.63
N PRO A 69 -5.63 -3.88 23.13
CA PRO A 69 -6.55 -4.85 22.52
C PRO A 69 -8.02 -4.39 22.52
N ASP A 70 -8.33 -3.38 23.33
CA ASP A 70 -9.61 -2.68 23.31
C ASP A 70 -9.81 -1.84 22.03
N LEU A 71 -8.73 -1.42 21.36
CA LEU A 71 -8.76 -0.59 20.15
C LEU A 71 -8.15 -1.25 18.91
N ALA A 72 -7.15 -2.12 19.09
CA ALA A 72 -6.36 -2.68 18.01
C ALA A 72 -7.18 -3.63 17.15
N PHE A 73 -7.23 -3.35 15.85
CA PHE A 73 -7.64 -4.32 14.85
C PHE A 73 -6.76 -5.58 14.94
N SER A 74 -7.38 -6.72 14.64
CA SER A 74 -6.71 -8.02 14.61
C SER A 74 -5.52 -8.00 13.65
N SER A 75 -4.46 -8.72 14.04
CA SER A 75 -3.31 -9.02 13.19
C SER A 75 -3.55 -10.21 12.25
N LYS A 76 -4.75 -10.81 12.32
CA LYS A 76 -5.16 -11.93 11.48
C LYS A 76 -6.02 -11.43 10.32
N PRO A 77 -5.81 -11.96 9.10
CA PRO A 77 -6.55 -11.51 7.93
C PRO A 77 -8.02 -11.87 8.08
N LYS A 78 -8.90 -10.86 8.04
CA LYS A 78 -10.34 -11.06 8.12
C LYS A 78 -10.88 -11.51 6.77
N SER A 79 -11.82 -12.45 6.81
CA SER A 79 -12.53 -12.93 5.63
C SER A 79 -13.39 -11.83 5.03
N MET A 80 -13.50 -11.82 3.69
CA MET A 80 -14.40 -10.93 2.98
C MET A 80 -15.88 -11.17 3.32
N VAL A 81 -16.22 -12.30 3.94
CA VAL A 81 -17.55 -12.58 4.49
C VAL A 81 -17.99 -11.48 5.47
N LEU A 82 -17.06 -10.92 6.26
CA LEU A 82 -17.37 -9.82 7.19
C LEU A 82 -17.78 -8.54 6.47
N MET A 83 -17.26 -8.31 5.27
CA MET A 83 -17.47 -7.07 4.51
C MET A 83 -18.64 -7.21 3.52
N GLN A 84 -18.67 -8.30 2.75
CA GLN A 84 -19.50 -8.42 1.55
C GLN A 84 -20.75 -9.31 1.74
N GLU A 85 -20.80 -10.11 2.81
CA GLU A 85 -21.80 -11.18 2.96
C GLU A 85 -22.64 -11.08 4.24
N GLN A 86 -22.60 -9.94 4.93
CA GLN A 86 -23.50 -9.69 6.06
C GLN A 86 -24.88 -9.26 5.55
N PRO A 87 -25.96 -9.42 6.35
CA PRO A 87 -27.31 -9.00 5.94
C PRO A 87 -27.42 -7.52 5.55
N TYR A 88 -26.52 -6.67 6.03
CA TYR A 88 -26.48 -5.25 5.70
C TYR A 88 -25.54 -4.89 4.54
N SER A 89 -24.70 -5.83 4.10
CA SER A 89 -23.59 -5.57 3.18
C SER A 89 -24.05 -4.94 1.87
N LEU A 90 -23.15 -4.15 1.29
CA LEU A 90 -23.27 -3.47 -0.01
C LEU A 90 -24.29 -2.34 -0.04
N ALA A 91 -25.02 -2.07 1.05
CA ALA A 91 -26.01 -1.01 1.09
C ALA A 91 -25.41 0.37 0.77
N PHE A 92 -24.24 0.67 1.33
CA PHE A 92 -23.55 1.93 1.11
C PHE A 92 -23.00 2.01 -0.32
N ARG A 93 -22.32 0.96 -0.77
CA ARG A 93 -21.78 0.89 -2.14
C ARG A 93 -22.85 1.03 -3.22
N LYS A 94 -24.03 0.42 -3.01
CA LYS A 94 -25.17 0.52 -3.95
C LYS A 94 -25.84 1.89 -3.90
N THR A 95 -25.98 2.49 -2.73
CA THR A 95 -26.69 3.77 -2.55
C THR A 95 -25.81 4.97 -2.88
N TYR A 96 -24.51 4.89 -2.57
CA TYR A 96 -23.54 5.99 -2.68
C TYR A 96 -22.25 5.53 -3.40
N PRO A 97 -22.33 5.02 -4.64
CA PRO A 97 -21.20 4.42 -5.34
C PRO A 97 -20.01 5.39 -5.52
N LYS A 98 -20.28 6.65 -5.86
CA LYS A 98 -19.23 7.68 -5.95
C LYS A 98 -18.51 7.90 -4.62
N PHE A 99 -19.22 7.83 -3.50
CA PHE A 99 -18.62 8.04 -2.18
C PHE A 99 -17.82 6.81 -1.75
N ASN A 100 -18.37 5.60 -1.92
CA ASN A 100 -17.62 4.36 -1.65
C ASN A 100 -16.34 4.26 -2.50
N GLY A 101 -16.42 4.53 -3.80
CA GLY A 101 -15.24 4.53 -4.66
C GLY A 101 -14.20 5.61 -4.28
N LEU A 102 -14.65 6.77 -3.76
CA LEU A 102 -13.73 7.81 -3.27
C LEU A 102 -13.00 7.35 -1.99
N ILE A 103 -13.71 6.70 -1.08
CA ILE A 103 -13.12 6.07 0.11
C ILE A 103 -12.08 5.02 -0.30
N TRP A 104 -12.41 4.17 -1.27
CA TRP A 104 -11.47 3.19 -1.79
C TRP A 104 -10.27 3.82 -2.50
N ALA A 105 -10.44 4.86 -3.32
CA ALA A 105 -9.32 5.59 -3.90
C ALA A 105 -8.39 6.17 -2.81
N TYR A 106 -8.97 6.64 -1.70
CA TYR A 106 -8.19 7.12 -0.56
C TYR A 106 -7.46 6.00 0.18
N HIS A 107 -8.11 4.85 0.43
CA HIS A 107 -7.46 3.66 0.98
C HIS A 107 -6.30 3.18 0.10
N TRP A 108 -6.50 3.15 -1.23
CA TRP A 108 -5.44 2.86 -2.19
C TRP A 108 -4.25 3.81 -2.03
N MET A 109 -4.51 5.11 -1.90
CA MET A 109 -3.43 6.09 -1.69
C MET A 109 -2.68 5.83 -0.39
N GLN A 110 -3.40 5.56 0.71
CA GLN A 110 -2.77 5.26 1.99
C GLN A 110 -1.82 4.06 1.87
N ILE A 111 -2.30 2.91 1.41
CA ILE A 111 -1.45 1.71 1.34
C ILE A 111 -0.40 1.80 0.23
N GLY A 112 -0.71 2.47 -0.88
CA GLY A 112 0.17 2.63 -2.02
C GLY A 112 1.39 3.50 -1.72
N LEU A 113 1.32 4.40 -0.74
CA LEU A 113 2.48 5.21 -0.34
C LEU A 113 3.58 4.38 0.34
N TYR A 114 3.28 3.19 0.87
CA TYR A 114 4.30 2.34 1.48
C TYR A 114 5.26 1.73 0.46
N GLU A 115 4.73 1.30 -0.68
CA GLU A 115 5.53 0.60 -1.69
C GLU A 115 6.76 1.41 -2.14
N PRO A 116 6.65 2.69 -2.58
CA PRO A 116 7.82 3.47 -2.97
C PRO A 116 8.80 3.73 -1.81
N LEU A 117 8.33 3.78 -0.57
CA LEU A 117 9.19 3.95 0.61
C LEU A 117 10.02 2.70 0.91
N VAL A 118 9.50 1.51 0.56
CA VAL A 118 10.18 0.23 0.74
C VAL A 118 11.09 -0.10 -0.44
N VAL A 119 10.63 0.07 -1.69
CA VAL A 119 11.40 -0.36 -2.89
C VAL A 119 12.45 0.65 -3.35
N GLY A 120 12.30 1.94 -3.00
CA GLY A 120 13.21 2.98 -3.45
C GLY A 120 14.61 2.85 -2.83
N ARG A 121 15.65 2.87 -3.67
CA ARG A 121 17.05 2.67 -3.26
C ARG A 121 17.71 3.91 -2.65
N GLY A 122 17.00 5.04 -2.64
CA GLY A 122 17.46 6.30 -2.05
C GLY A 122 16.38 7.37 -2.05
N SER A 123 16.68 8.52 -1.46
CA SER A 123 15.74 9.64 -1.28
C SER A 123 15.03 10.04 -2.58
N ALA A 124 15.80 10.23 -3.66
CA ALA A 124 15.26 10.67 -4.94
C ALA A 124 14.25 9.68 -5.54
N GLU A 125 14.55 8.37 -5.50
CA GLU A 125 13.64 7.32 -5.98
C GLU A 125 12.37 7.24 -5.11
N ARG A 126 12.51 7.29 -3.79
CA ARG A 126 11.37 7.29 -2.85
C ARG A 126 10.46 8.49 -3.08
N GLN A 127 11.02 9.69 -3.18
CA GLN A 127 10.25 10.91 -3.45
C GLN A 127 9.58 10.89 -4.82
N ALA A 128 10.26 10.39 -5.86
CA ALA A 128 9.66 10.23 -7.18
C ALA A 128 8.49 9.25 -7.13
N GLY A 129 8.65 8.12 -6.45
CA GLY A 129 7.59 7.14 -6.22
C GLY A 129 6.39 7.74 -5.49
N VAL A 130 6.61 8.44 -4.37
CA VAL A 130 5.55 9.15 -3.63
C VAL A 130 4.80 10.15 -4.52
N ARG A 131 5.51 10.97 -5.30
CA ARG A 131 4.87 11.89 -6.26
C ARG A 131 4.03 11.15 -7.29
N ALA A 132 4.52 10.02 -7.80
CA ALA A 132 3.80 9.19 -8.76
C ALA A 132 2.52 8.61 -8.13
N THR A 133 2.61 8.02 -6.93
CA THR A 133 1.44 7.49 -6.18
C THR A 133 0.39 8.58 -5.95
N VAL A 134 0.80 9.79 -5.54
CA VAL A 134 -0.11 10.92 -5.38
C VAL A 134 -0.76 11.32 -6.71
N ALA A 135 0.02 11.39 -7.81
CA ALA A 135 -0.52 11.68 -9.13
C ALA A 135 -1.54 10.64 -9.58
N ARG A 136 -1.29 9.35 -9.32
CA ARG A 136 -2.22 8.26 -9.60
C ARG A 136 -3.54 8.42 -8.85
N PHE A 137 -3.50 8.76 -7.56
CA PHE A 137 -4.71 9.06 -6.79
C PHE A 137 -5.54 10.16 -7.47
N TRP A 138 -4.91 11.25 -7.91
CA TRP A 138 -5.62 12.32 -8.63
C TRP A 138 -6.19 11.88 -9.99
N GLN A 139 -5.53 10.96 -10.69
CA GLN A 139 -6.08 10.38 -11.91
C GLN A 139 -7.37 9.58 -11.64
N MET A 140 -7.45 8.85 -10.53
CA MET A 140 -8.68 8.12 -10.15
C MET A 140 -9.87 9.08 -9.94
N LEU A 141 -9.61 10.34 -9.57
CA LEU A 141 -10.63 11.36 -9.34
C LEU A 141 -11.05 12.12 -10.61
N ALA A 142 -10.48 11.80 -11.77
CA ALA A 142 -10.72 12.55 -13.00
C ALA A 142 -12.11 12.31 -13.61
N ASP A 143 -12.63 11.06 -13.57
CA ASP A 143 -13.97 10.71 -14.07
C ASP A 143 -14.73 9.73 -13.15
N PRO A 144 -15.13 10.13 -11.93
CA PRO A 144 -15.89 9.28 -11.02
C PRO A 144 -17.33 8.97 -11.50
N PRO A 145 -17.81 7.70 -11.39
CA PRO A 145 -17.17 6.58 -10.71
C PRO A 145 -16.31 5.69 -11.61
N ARG A 146 -16.21 5.99 -12.91
CA ARG A 146 -15.58 5.10 -13.91
C ARG A 146 -14.08 4.89 -13.66
N THR A 147 -13.40 5.87 -13.10
CA THR A 147 -11.96 5.83 -12.78
C THR A 147 -11.66 5.52 -11.31
N LEU A 148 -12.69 5.33 -10.47
CA LEU A 148 -12.51 4.91 -9.08
C LEU A 148 -12.31 3.39 -8.99
N PRO A 149 -11.71 2.87 -7.91
CA PRO A 149 -11.65 1.42 -7.68
C PRO A 149 -13.03 0.75 -7.68
N TYR A 150 -13.09 -0.47 -8.23
CA TYR A 150 -14.27 -1.33 -8.32
C TYR A 150 -14.29 -2.39 -7.22
N GLN A 151 -13.13 -2.66 -6.62
CA GLN A 151 -12.94 -3.52 -5.46
C GLN A 151 -12.16 -2.76 -4.38
N MET A 152 -12.34 -3.16 -3.12
CA MET A 152 -11.56 -2.62 -2.01
C MET A 152 -10.06 -2.89 -2.27
N PRO A 153 -9.20 -1.87 -2.21
CA PRO A 153 -7.77 -2.06 -2.37
C PRO A 153 -7.20 -2.94 -1.27
N MET A 154 -6.53 -4.01 -1.67
CA MET A 154 -5.84 -4.92 -0.76
C MET A 154 -4.35 -4.60 -0.72
N THR A 155 -3.77 -4.47 0.46
CA THR A 155 -2.36 -4.08 0.62
C THR A 155 -1.42 -5.09 -0.05
N ALA A 156 -1.72 -6.39 0.04
CA ALA A 156 -0.95 -7.44 -0.62
C ALA A 156 -0.94 -7.36 -2.16
N ALA A 157 -1.93 -6.73 -2.78
CA ALA A 157 -1.97 -6.50 -4.22
C ALA A 157 -1.33 -5.16 -4.59
N VAL A 158 -1.70 -4.08 -3.90
CA VAL A 158 -1.29 -2.71 -4.25
C VAL A 158 0.17 -2.42 -3.87
N ALA A 159 0.62 -2.92 -2.71
CA ALA A 159 1.94 -2.70 -2.13
C ALA A 159 2.59 -4.04 -1.71
N PRO A 160 2.91 -4.92 -2.68
CA PRO A 160 3.31 -6.30 -2.40
C PRO A 160 4.64 -6.41 -1.66
N THR A 161 5.61 -5.52 -1.91
CA THR A 161 6.91 -5.56 -1.21
C THR A 161 6.73 -5.16 0.25
N PHE A 162 5.94 -4.11 0.51
CA PHE A 162 5.56 -3.74 1.88
C PHE A 162 4.80 -4.87 2.59
N ALA A 163 3.79 -5.46 1.95
CA ALA A 163 3.02 -6.57 2.53
C ALA A 163 3.85 -7.84 2.78
N THR A 164 4.91 -8.05 2.00
CA THR A 164 5.85 -9.15 2.22
C THR A 164 6.75 -8.88 3.42
N ARG A 165 7.28 -7.65 3.54
CA ARG A 165 8.20 -7.26 4.61
C ARG A 165 7.50 -7.07 5.96
N TYR A 166 6.28 -6.52 5.96
CA TYR A 166 5.50 -6.19 7.15
C TYR A 166 4.07 -6.74 7.08
N PRO A 167 3.88 -8.07 7.01
CA PRO A 167 2.56 -8.67 6.77
C PRO A 167 1.55 -8.32 7.86
N GLU A 168 1.97 -8.25 9.13
CA GLU A 168 1.08 -7.87 10.24
C GLU A 168 0.50 -6.46 10.05
N ALA A 169 1.32 -5.47 9.68
CA ALA A 169 0.84 -4.11 9.43
C ALA A 169 -0.13 -4.06 8.24
N ALA A 170 0.22 -4.73 7.14
CA ALA A 170 -0.63 -4.80 5.95
C ALA A 170 -2.02 -5.41 6.25
N ILE A 171 -2.06 -6.48 7.03
CA ILE A 171 -3.31 -7.13 7.46
C ILE A 171 -4.14 -6.19 8.35
N ILE A 172 -3.51 -5.50 9.30
CA ILE A 172 -4.20 -4.52 10.16
C ILE A 172 -4.87 -3.44 9.31
N PHE A 173 -4.21 -2.97 8.25
CA PHE A 173 -4.76 -1.94 7.36
C PHE A 173 -5.88 -2.45 6.46
N ASP A 174 -5.78 -3.65 5.92
CA ASP A 174 -6.88 -4.25 5.17
C ASP A 174 -8.11 -4.48 6.08
N ASN A 175 -7.90 -4.91 7.32
CA ASN A 175 -8.97 -5.05 8.32
C ASN A 175 -9.61 -3.70 8.68
N LEU A 176 -8.79 -2.66 8.82
CA LEU A 176 -9.24 -1.28 9.03
C LEU A 176 -10.13 -0.78 7.89
N HIS A 177 -9.65 -0.91 6.65
CA HIS A 177 -10.35 -0.45 5.45
C HIS A 177 -11.65 -1.22 5.22
N SER A 178 -11.65 -2.52 5.49
CA SER A 178 -12.85 -3.35 5.47
C SER A 178 -13.89 -2.90 6.50
N MET A 179 -13.47 -2.55 7.72
CA MET A 179 -14.41 -2.10 8.74
C MET A 179 -15.02 -0.73 8.41
N HIS A 180 -14.31 0.16 7.71
CA HIS A 180 -14.91 1.40 7.20
C HIS A 180 -16.11 1.14 6.28
N ASP A 181 -15.99 0.16 5.37
CA ASP A 181 -17.10 -0.24 4.51
C ASP A 181 -18.25 -0.86 5.31
N VAL A 182 -17.95 -1.76 6.26
CA VAL A 182 -18.96 -2.40 7.11
C VAL A 182 -19.76 -1.37 7.93
N VAL A 183 -19.09 -0.40 8.55
CA VAL A 183 -19.78 0.67 9.29
C VAL A 183 -20.64 1.50 8.33
N SER A 184 -20.13 1.84 7.14
CA SER A 184 -20.88 2.59 6.14
C SER A 184 -22.12 1.82 5.68
N ASP A 185 -22.01 0.51 5.45
CA ASP A 185 -23.13 -0.37 5.11
C ASP A 185 -24.17 -0.40 6.22
N ILE A 186 -23.77 -0.58 7.49
CA ILE A 186 -24.69 -0.54 8.63
C ILE A 186 -25.41 0.81 8.71
N LEU A 187 -24.71 1.91 8.45
CA LEU A 187 -25.28 3.26 8.49
C LEU A 187 -26.23 3.53 7.30
N ALA A 188 -25.91 3.04 6.11
CA ALA A 188 -26.72 3.24 4.91
C ALA A 188 -27.91 2.27 4.80
N ASN A 189 -27.84 1.09 5.42
CA ASN A 189 -28.86 0.07 5.25
C ASN A 189 -30.16 0.41 6.02
N PRO A 190 -31.32 0.48 5.34
CA PRO A 190 -32.61 0.74 5.99
C PRO A 190 -33.15 -0.46 6.79
N ALA A 191 -32.71 -1.69 6.48
CA ALA A 191 -33.06 -2.88 7.23
C ALA A 191 -32.39 -2.95 8.60
N VAL A 192 -31.38 -2.11 8.87
CA VAL A 192 -30.84 -1.90 10.23
C VAL A 192 -31.52 -0.66 10.84
N PRO A 193 -32.49 -0.83 11.75
CA PRO A 193 -33.19 0.30 12.35
C PRO A 193 -32.23 1.25 13.05
N ARG A 194 -32.52 2.55 13.08
CA ARG A 194 -31.65 3.57 13.72
C ARG A 194 -31.21 3.19 15.13
N ARG A 195 -32.13 2.63 15.94
CA ARG A 195 -31.84 2.17 17.32
C ARG A 195 -30.88 0.97 17.40
N ALA A 196 -30.74 0.19 16.32
CA ALA A 196 -29.90 -1.00 16.25
C ALA A 196 -28.50 -0.70 15.67
N LYS A 197 -28.32 0.39 14.90
CA LYS A 197 -27.05 0.70 14.21
C LYS A 197 -25.85 0.69 15.16
N ARG A 198 -25.98 1.25 16.36
CA ARG A 198 -24.90 1.22 17.35
C ARG A 198 -24.53 -0.21 17.75
N ALA A 199 -25.50 -1.06 18.04
CA ALA A 199 -25.25 -2.43 18.45
C ALA A 199 -24.55 -3.23 17.34
N GLU A 200 -24.98 -3.06 16.09
CA GLU A 200 -24.35 -3.69 14.92
C GLU A 200 -22.93 -3.19 14.68
N ILE A 201 -22.68 -1.87 14.79
CA ILE A 201 -21.33 -1.31 14.68
C ILE A 201 -20.41 -1.89 15.77
N LEU A 202 -20.89 -2.00 17.01
CA LEU A 202 -20.10 -2.58 18.09
C LEU A 202 -19.90 -4.08 17.93
N LEU A 203 -20.83 -4.79 17.29
CA LEU A 203 -20.64 -6.19 16.94
C LEU A 203 -19.55 -6.36 15.89
N ALA A 204 -19.60 -5.58 14.80
CA ALA A 204 -18.54 -5.55 13.80
C ALA A 204 -17.19 -5.19 14.43
N ALA A 205 -17.15 -4.15 15.26
CA ALA A 205 -15.96 -3.72 15.99
C ALA A 205 -15.33 -4.83 16.84
N ARG A 206 -16.14 -5.66 17.51
CA ARG A 206 -15.61 -6.84 18.23
C ARG A 206 -15.01 -7.86 17.28
N ARG A 207 -15.72 -8.17 16.19
CA ARG A 207 -15.29 -9.14 15.17
C ARG A 207 -13.98 -8.75 14.48
N PHE A 208 -13.76 -7.47 14.24
CA PHE A 208 -12.52 -6.96 13.64
C PHE A 208 -11.33 -6.87 14.62
N ARG A 209 -11.57 -6.91 15.93
CA ARG A 209 -10.50 -6.92 16.96
C ARG A 209 -10.09 -8.31 17.40
N ASP A 210 -11.02 -9.26 17.43
CA ASP A 210 -10.71 -10.63 17.85
C ASP A 210 -9.86 -11.36 16.80
N ASP A 211 -9.16 -12.42 17.19
CA ASP A 211 -8.29 -13.21 16.30
C ASP A 211 -8.95 -14.52 15.83
N THR A 212 -10.26 -14.71 16.01
CA THR A 212 -10.93 -16.00 15.83
C THR A 212 -12.16 -15.97 14.92
N THR A 213 -12.91 -14.89 14.91
CA THR A 213 -14.12 -14.74 14.12
C THR A 213 -13.76 -14.43 12.68
N LEU A 214 -14.21 -15.29 11.75
CA LEU A 214 -14.14 -15.09 10.30
C LEU A 214 -12.74 -14.64 9.86
N VAL A 215 -11.74 -15.43 10.26
CA VAL A 215 -10.33 -15.23 9.96
C VAL A 215 -9.93 -16.22 8.87
N MET A 216 -9.20 -15.73 7.86
CA MET A 216 -8.64 -16.61 6.83
C MET A 216 -7.58 -17.53 7.44
N ALA A 217 -7.44 -18.73 6.92
CA ALA A 217 -6.58 -19.76 7.52
C ALA A 217 -5.10 -19.39 7.55
N SER A 218 -4.64 -18.53 6.64
CA SER A 218 -3.23 -18.12 6.55
C SER A 218 -3.02 -16.77 5.87
N VAL A 219 -1.82 -16.22 6.04
CA VAL A 219 -1.34 -15.05 5.28
C VAL A 219 -1.28 -15.35 3.78
N ASP A 220 -0.99 -16.59 3.40
CA ASP A 220 -0.92 -16.97 1.99
C ASP A 220 -2.31 -17.04 1.35
N ALA A 221 -3.33 -17.52 2.08
CA ALA A 221 -4.71 -17.43 1.64
C ALA A 221 -5.14 -15.97 1.42
N TRP A 222 -4.81 -15.07 2.35
CA TRP A 222 -5.05 -13.64 2.19
C TRP A 222 -4.37 -13.03 0.96
N ARG A 223 -3.11 -13.40 0.69
CA ARG A 223 -2.39 -12.97 -0.51
C ARG A 223 -3.02 -13.51 -1.79
N THR A 224 -3.46 -14.76 -1.80
CA THR A 224 -4.16 -15.37 -2.95
C THR A 224 -5.45 -14.62 -3.24
N MET A 225 -6.29 -14.41 -2.22
CA MET A 225 -7.52 -13.63 -2.33
C MET A 225 -7.24 -12.21 -2.87
N ALA A 226 -6.27 -11.50 -2.30
CA ALA A 226 -5.91 -10.16 -2.74
C ALA A 226 -5.50 -10.12 -4.23
N ARG A 227 -4.78 -11.13 -4.71
CA ARG A 227 -4.42 -11.24 -6.14
C ARG A 227 -5.64 -11.52 -7.01
N GLU A 228 -6.50 -12.46 -6.62
CA GLU A 228 -7.66 -12.86 -7.43
C GLU A 228 -8.76 -11.80 -7.47
N MET A 229 -8.80 -10.91 -6.48
CA MET A 229 -9.63 -9.70 -6.53
C MET A 229 -9.24 -8.75 -7.68
N GLY A 230 -8.05 -8.90 -8.25
CA GLY A 230 -7.58 -8.19 -9.44
C GLY A 230 -7.10 -6.77 -9.12
N ILE A 231 -5.80 -6.52 -9.26
CA ILE A 231 -5.20 -5.22 -8.95
C ILE A 231 -5.74 -4.10 -9.85
N GLU A 232 -6.17 -4.44 -11.07
CA GLU A 232 -6.83 -3.55 -12.02
C GLU A 232 -8.14 -2.99 -11.46
N ASN A 233 -8.84 -3.80 -10.66
CA ASN A 233 -10.09 -3.41 -10.00
C ASN A 233 -9.85 -2.54 -8.76
N MET A 234 -8.61 -2.50 -8.26
CA MET A 234 -8.22 -1.77 -7.05
C MET A 234 -7.58 -0.41 -7.34
N GLY A 235 -7.39 -0.07 -8.62
CA GLY A 235 -6.69 1.15 -9.04
C GLY A 235 -5.24 0.95 -9.49
N GLY A 236 -4.78 -0.30 -9.58
CA GLY A 236 -3.47 -0.69 -10.11
C GLY A 236 -2.34 -0.74 -9.08
N PRO A 237 -1.11 -1.09 -9.51
CA PRO A 237 0.04 -1.17 -8.62
C PRO A 237 0.51 0.21 -8.17
N ALA A 238 1.09 0.29 -6.97
CA ALA A 238 1.59 1.53 -6.40
C ALA A 238 2.91 2.03 -7.01
N VAL A 239 3.68 1.15 -7.66
CA VAL A 239 4.93 1.44 -8.37
C VAL A 239 4.95 0.74 -9.73
N GLY A 240 5.81 1.19 -10.64
CA GLY A 240 5.97 0.56 -11.96
C GLY A 240 4.74 0.63 -12.86
N PHE A 241 3.77 1.50 -12.55
CA PHE A 241 2.50 1.58 -13.25
C PHE A 241 2.58 2.40 -14.55
N MET A 242 1.69 2.11 -15.49
CA MET A 242 1.57 2.83 -16.77
C MET A 242 0.95 4.23 -16.59
N SER A 243 1.11 5.13 -17.55
CA SER A 243 0.53 6.48 -17.47
C SER A 243 -1.01 6.48 -17.39
N GLN A 244 -1.66 5.49 -18.02
CA GLN A 244 -3.11 5.29 -18.00
C GLN A 244 -3.54 4.45 -16.78
N LEU A 245 -4.79 4.62 -16.35
CA LEU A 245 -5.40 3.73 -15.36
C LEU A 245 -5.64 2.34 -15.98
N PRO A 246 -5.50 1.26 -15.21
CA PRO A 246 -5.86 -0.06 -15.69
C PRO A 246 -7.37 -0.12 -15.96
N THR A 247 -7.76 -0.92 -16.95
CA THR A 247 -9.16 -1.22 -17.22
C THR A 247 -9.65 -2.26 -16.20
N PRO A 248 -10.72 -2.00 -15.43
CA PRO A 248 -11.29 -2.99 -14.52
C PRO A 248 -11.69 -4.27 -15.26
N THR A 249 -11.40 -5.41 -14.64
CA THR A 249 -11.71 -6.76 -15.15
C THR A 249 -13.05 -7.29 -14.66
N VAL A 250 -13.74 -6.53 -13.81
CA VAL A 250 -15.12 -6.81 -13.40
C VAL A 250 -16.04 -5.60 -13.57
N THR A 251 -17.34 -5.84 -13.57
CA THR A 251 -18.35 -4.78 -13.51
C THR A 251 -18.36 -4.08 -12.15
N TYR A 252 -18.80 -2.82 -12.14
CA TYR A 252 -18.83 -2.03 -10.92
C TYR A 252 -19.77 -2.66 -9.89
N GLY A 253 -19.30 -2.77 -8.64
CA GLY A 253 -20.07 -3.35 -7.54
C GLY A 253 -19.99 -4.87 -7.44
N ALA A 254 -19.17 -5.54 -8.27
CA ALA A 254 -18.96 -6.98 -8.21
C ALA A 254 -18.62 -7.48 -6.78
N VAL A 255 -18.98 -8.72 -6.50
CA VAL A 255 -18.76 -9.40 -5.22
C VAL A 255 -18.08 -10.72 -5.53
N MET A 256 -16.90 -10.94 -4.95
CA MET A 256 -16.14 -12.16 -5.16
C MET A 256 -16.07 -12.93 -3.85
N HIS A 257 -16.61 -14.14 -3.84
CA HIS A 257 -16.52 -15.03 -2.70
C HIS A 257 -15.24 -15.84 -2.81
N HIS A 258 -14.54 -15.99 -1.70
CA HIS A 258 -13.30 -16.73 -1.63
C HIS A 258 -13.40 -17.80 -0.55
N ASP A 259 -12.72 -18.92 -0.77
CA ASP A 259 -12.53 -19.94 0.25
C ASP A 259 -11.52 -19.44 1.29
N ASP A 260 -11.94 -19.31 2.54
CA ASP A 260 -11.10 -18.77 3.62
C ASP A 260 -9.84 -19.61 3.90
N ARG A 261 -9.82 -20.88 3.48
CA ARG A 261 -8.67 -21.78 3.70
C ARG A 261 -7.55 -21.56 2.69
N THR A 262 -7.91 -21.30 1.45
CA THR A 262 -6.98 -21.24 0.31
C THR A 262 -6.86 -19.85 -0.29
N GLY A 263 -7.84 -18.99 -0.05
CA GLY A 263 -7.96 -17.66 -0.65
C GLY A 263 -8.49 -17.66 -2.08
N HIS A 264 -8.75 -18.82 -2.68
CA HIS A 264 -9.22 -18.90 -4.06
C HIS A 264 -10.68 -18.47 -4.17
N MET A 265 -11.00 -17.74 -5.23
CA MET A 265 -12.33 -17.32 -5.60
C MET A 265 -13.15 -18.56 -5.95
N VAL A 266 -14.27 -18.73 -5.25
CA VAL A 266 -15.19 -19.86 -5.43
C VAL A 266 -16.43 -19.47 -6.21
N SER A 267 -16.83 -18.20 -6.16
CA SER A 267 -17.97 -17.68 -6.92
C SER A 267 -17.97 -16.16 -7.00
N MET A 268 -18.80 -15.63 -7.90
CA MET A 268 -19.07 -14.19 -8.03
C MET A 268 -20.59 -14.00 -8.09
N PRO A 269 -21.30 -13.93 -6.94
CA PRO A 269 -22.76 -13.89 -6.92
C PRO A 269 -23.35 -12.58 -7.44
N TYR A 270 -22.53 -11.53 -7.59
CA TYR A 270 -22.94 -10.27 -8.16
C TYR A 270 -21.81 -9.69 -9.00
N GLY A 271 -22.16 -9.09 -10.15
CA GLY A 271 -21.21 -8.60 -11.13
C GLY A 271 -20.78 -9.68 -12.14
N GLU A 272 -20.00 -9.25 -13.13
CA GLU A 272 -19.55 -10.09 -14.25
C GLU A 272 -18.10 -9.74 -14.59
N MET A 273 -17.36 -10.69 -15.19
CA MET A 273 -16.03 -10.45 -15.73
C MET A 273 -16.17 -9.65 -17.02
N THR A 274 -15.41 -8.56 -17.16
CA THR A 274 -15.46 -7.66 -18.33
C THR A 274 -14.34 -7.94 -19.33
N ASP A 275 -13.25 -8.58 -18.91
CA ASP A 275 -12.17 -9.03 -19.81
C ASP A 275 -11.43 -10.26 -19.25
N MET A 276 -11.47 -11.37 -19.99
CA MET A 276 -10.81 -12.64 -19.64
C MET A 276 -9.28 -12.63 -19.91
N ARG A 277 -8.73 -11.56 -20.52
CA ARG A 277 -7.30 -11.49 -20.87
C ARG A 277 -6.38 -11.02 -19.73
N GLY A 278 -6.92 -10.34 -18.71
CA GLY A 278 -6.15 -9.72 -17.62
C GLY A 278 -5.57 -10.69 -16.57
N MET A 279 -6.10 -11.91 -16.44
CA MET A 279 -5.68 -12.86 -15.39
C MET A 279 -4.30 -13.53 -15.61
N ARG A 280 -3.55 -13.18 -16.67
CA ARG A 280 -2.26 -13.84 -16.97
C ARG A 280 -1.02 -13.23 -16.31
N HIS A 281 -1.15 -12.17 -15.51
CA HIS A 281 -0.01 -11.54 -14.84
C HIS A 281 0.13 -11.98 -13.37
N GLY A 282 0.37 -13.27 -13.17
CA GLY A 282 0.68 -13.88 -11.87
C GLY A 282 1.88 -14.82 -11.91
N ALA A 283 2.79 -14.67 -12.89
CA ALA A 283 4.02 -15.44 -12.94
C ALA A 283 5.07 -14.85 -11.99
N GLU A 284 5.69 -15.73 -11.21
CA GLU A 284 6.76 -15.46 -10.24
C GLU A 284 7.90 -14.57 -10.78
N PRO A 285 8.65 -13.86 -9.92
CA PRO A 285 9.79 -13.06 -10.34
C PRO A 285 10.96 -13.97 -10.70
N GLY A 286 10.98 -14.45 -11.95
CA GLY A 286 12.10 -15.14 -12.57
C GLY A 286 12.70 -14.30 -13.70
N ASP A 287 13.94 -13.87 -13.52
CA ASP A 287 14.90 -13.39 -14.52
C ASP A 287 14.37 -12.45 -15.62
N SER A 288 14.57 -11.15 -15.39
CA SER A 288 14.72 -10.18 -16.48
C SER A 288 15.94 -9.31 -16.20
N ALA A 289 17.09 -9.87 -16.55
CA ALA A 289 18.35 -9.16 -16.62
C ALA A 289 18.25 -7.88 -17.46
N HIS A 290 18.96 -6.86 -16.98
CA HIS A 290 19.38 -5.63 -17.65
C HIS A 290 19.18 -5.59 -19.18
N ARG A 291 18.26 -4.74 -19.64
CA ARG A 291 18.40 -4.06 -20.93
C ARG A 291 18.24 -2.56 -20.73
N ALA A 292 19.37 -1.86 -20.83
CA ALA A 292 19.42 -0.42 -20.94
C ALA A 292 18.63 0.02 -22.17
N VAL A 293 17.72 0.98 -21.98
CA VAL A 293 17.02 1.65 -23.08
C VAL A 293 17.94 2.76 -23.59
N SER A 294 18.32 2.66 -24.86
CA SER A 294 19.10 3.68 -25.59
C SER A 294 18.33 5.00 -25.70
N PRO A 295 19.00 6.18 -25.77
CA PRO A 295 18.33 7.49 -25.66
C PRO A 295 17.56 7.98 -26.90
N ASP A 296 17.49 7.23 -28.00
CA ASP A 296 17.13 7.78 -29.32
C ASP A 296 15.68 7.57 -29.78
N SER A 297 14.74 7.38 -28.86
CA SER A 297 13.33 7.16 -29.24
C SER A 297 12.36 8.02 -28.45
N MET A 298 12.38 9.33 -28.69
CA MET A 298 11.30 10.26 -28.31
C MET A 298 10.97 11.17 -29.51
N PRO A 299 9.70 11.31 -29.91
CA PRO A 299 9.30 12.31 -30.89
C PRO A 299 9.37 13.73 -30.28
N PRO A 300 9.71 14.77 -31.06
CA PRO A 300 9.95 16.11 -30.52
C PRO A 300 8.64 16.81 -30.11
N MET A 301 8.67 17.42 -28.92
CA MET A 301 7.64 18.35 -28.42
C MET A 301 7.81 19.72 -29.10
N PRO A 302 6.76 20.39 -29.58
CA PRO A 302 6.87 21.71 -30.19
C PRO A 302 7.05 22.80 -29.12
N GLY A 303 8.02 23.70 -29.30
CA GLY A 303 8.03 25.00 -28.62
C GLY A 303 9.26 25.40 -27.79
N MET A 304 10.42 24.73 -27.91
CA MET A 304 11.63 25.14 -27.20
C MET A 304 12.80 25.38 -28.17
N SER A 305 13.09 26.64 -28.44
CA SER A 305 14.30 27.08 -29.14
C SER A 305 15.49 27.11 -28.18
N HIS A 306 16.44 26.20 -28.35
CA HIS A 306 17.73 26.23 -27.66
C HIS A 306 18.82 26.91 -28.53
N PRO A 307 19.73 27.69 -27.94
CA PRO A 307 20.81 28.34 -28.67
C PRO A 307 21.92 27.36 -29.10
N LYS A 308 22.55 27.67 -30.23
CA LYS A 308 23.62 26.91 -30.92
C LYS A 308 24.88 26.75 -30.05
N PRO A 309 25.54 25.57 -30.05
CA PRO A 309 26.83 25.39 -29.38
C PRO A 309 28.02 25.81 -30.27
N GLU A 310 29.03 26.43 -29.67
CA GLU A 310 30.33 26.77 -30.26
C GLU A 310 31.23 25.53 -30.48
N PRO A 311 32.20 25.58 -31.43
CA PRO A 311 33.03 24.43 -31.79
C PRO A 311 34.24 24.23 -30.84
N PRO A 312 34.82 23.02 -30.82
CA PRO A 312 35.83 22.63 -29.83
C PRO A 312 37.26 23.06 -30.20
N SER A 313 38.03 23.49 -29.19
CA SER A 313 39.45 23.81 -29.28
C SER A 313 40.35 22.57 -29.12
N GLU A 314 41.46 22.56 -29.86
CA GLU A 314 42.43 21.48 -30.07
C GLU A 314 43.22 21.01 -28.84
N LYS A 315 43.66 19.75 -28.91
CA LYS A 315 44.63 19.08 -28.01
C LYS A 315 46.05 19.60 -28.20
N PRO A 316 46.93 19.39 -27.20
CA PRO A 316 48.31 18.98 -27.49
C PRO A 316 48.73 17.64 -26.86
N LYS A 317 49.80 17.09 -27.45
CA LYS A 317 50.33 15.72 -27.41
C LYS A 317 51.09 15.34 -26.13
N THR A 318 51.12 14.03 -25.87
CA THR A 318 51.93 13.24 -24.91
C THR A 318 53.46 13.39 -25.05
N PRO A 319 54.27 12.93 -24.06
CA PRO A 319 54.88 11.60 -24.24
C PRO A 319 55.07 10.73 -22.97
N SER A 320 55.09 9.43 -23.25
CA SER A 320 55.42 8.25 -22.42
C SER A 320 56.80 8.28 -21.77
N LYS A 321 56.95 7.63 -20.59
CA LYS A 321 58.10 6.78 -20.21
C LYS A 321 57.84 6.01 -18.89
N ASN A 322 57.97 4.69 -18.96
CA ASN A 322 58.36 3.75 -17.89
C ASN A 322 59.75 3.18 -18.31
N PRO A 323 60.54 2.41 -17.51
CA PRO A 323 60.25 1.73 -16.24
C PRO A 323 61.43 1.73 -15.19
N SER A 324 61.21 1.00 -14.07
CA SER A 324 62.13 0.01 -13.45
C SER A 324 62.71 0.25 -12.02
N LYS A 325 62.79 -0.89 -11.31
CA LYS A 325 63.67 -1.31 -10.19
C LYS A 325 63.21 -1.18 -8.71
N LYS A 326 62.80 -2.35 -8.18
CA LYS A 326 63.15 -2.90 -6.84
C LYS A 326 64.63 -3.37 -6.87
N PRO A 327 65.36 -3.55 -5.74
CA PRO A 327 65.13 -4.70 -4.82
C PRO A 327 65.54 -4.53 -3.33
N ALA A 328 65.21 -5.58 -2.53
CA ALA A 328 65.90 -6.13 -1.34
C ALA A 328 66.09 -5.24 -0.07
N SER A 329 66.18 -5.72 1.18
CA SER A 329 65.85 -6.96 1.92
C SER A 329 66.48 -6.82 3.33
N ALA A 330 65.87 -7.46 4.33
CA ALA A 330 66.51 -8.01 5.56
C ALA A 330 67.04 -7.00 6.62
N ASP A 331 67.01 -7.23 7.93
CA ASP A 331 66.95 -8.42 8.81
C ASP A 331 66.22 -8.04 10.14
N ARG A 332 65.36 -8.87 10.76
CA ARG A 332 65.63 -10.00 11.70
C ARG A 332 66.16 -9.48 13.06
N VAL A 333 65.54 -9.72 14.23
CA VAL A 333 65.67 -10.93 15.07
C VAL A 333 64.97 -10.69 16.44
N THR A 334 64.08 -11.62 16.84
CA THR A 334 63.80 -12.25 18.18
C THR A 334 63.65 -11.38 19.45
N SER A 335 62.88 -11.72 20.50
CA SER A 335 62.63 -13.04 21.09
C SER A 335 61.44 -13.05 22.07
N ARG A 336 60.72 -14.19 22.06
CA ARG A 336 60.07 -14.94 23.16
C ARG A 336 60.06 -14.32 24.58
N SER A 337 58.93 -14.42 25.28
CA SER A 337 58.62 -15.52 26.22
C SER A 337 57.30 -15.26 26.96
N ARG A 338 56.67 -16.35 27.42
CA ARG A 338 55.26 -16.52 27.83
C ARG A 338 55.18 -16.60 29.40
N PRO A 339 54.05 -17.03 30.03
CA PRO A 339 53.26 -16.33 31.07
C PRO A 339 53.52 -16.98 32.48
N PRO A 340 52.62 -17.12 33.52
CA PRO A 340 51.14 -17.23 33.64
C PRO A 340 50.53 -16.12 34.58
N SER A 341 49.22 -15.98 34.84
CA SER A 341 48.15 -16.93 35.25
C SER A 341 46.76 -16.52 34.77
#